data_AF-A0A1Z9G0U0-F1
#
_entry.id   AF-A0A1Z9G0U0-F1
#
_cell.length_a   1.000
_cell.length_b   1.000
_cell.length_c   1.000
_cell.angle_alpha   90.00
_cell.angle_beta   90.00
_cell.angle_gamma   90.00
#
_symmetry.space_group_name_H-M   'P 1'
#
loop_
_entity.id
_entity.type
_entity.pdbx_description
1 polymer ?
#
loop_
_entity_poly.entity_id
_entity_poly.type
_entity_poly.pdbx_seq_one_letter_code
_entity_poly.pdbx_strand_id
1 'polypeptide(L)' 'MASIRKRKDKYQAQVRLNGVKICKTFNNLKDARRWSIHQENKINLGNELETLNKSLSLAELLRRYLKN' A
#
# COMPACT_ATOMS: atom_id res chain seq x y z
N MET A 1 -7.11 3.57 5.48
CA MET A 1 -6.96 4.24 6.78
C MET A 1 -6.18 3.37 7.75
N ALA A 2 -4.99 3.87 8.08
CA ALA A 2 -4.16 3.45 9.19
C ALA A 2 -4.81 3.73 10.55
N SER A 3 -4.69 2.81 11.51
CA SER A 3 -5.15 2.99 12.90
C SER A 3 -4.21 2.30 13.87
N ILE A 4 -3.83 2.98 14.95
CA ILE A 4 -2.96 2.42 16.00
C ILE A 4 -3.78 2.25 17.27
N ARG A 5 -3.73 1.06 17.87
CA ARG A 5 -4.41 0.73 19.13
C ARG A 5 -3.38 0.31 20.16
N LYS A 6 -3.44 0.89 21.37
CA LYS A 6 -2.62 0.44 22.51
C LYS A 6 -3.35 -0.67 23.27
N ARG A 7 -2.67 -1.79 23.55
CA ARG A 7 -3.18 -2.88 24.39
C ARG A 7 -2.11 -3.37 25.35
N LYS A 8 -2.38 -3.24 26.66
CA LYS A 8 -1.57 -3.70 27.82
C LYS A 8 -0.10 -3.25 27.91
N ASP A 9 0.53 -2.88 26.81
CA ASP A 9 1.79 -2.12 26.63
C ASP A 9 2.31 -2.17 25.19
N LYS A 10 1.62 -2.90 24.29
CA LYS A 10 1.97 -2.99 22.88
C LYS A 10 1.11 -2.05 22.04
N TYR A 11 1.68 -1.62 20.92
CA TYR A 11 1.02 -0.83 19.89
C TYR A 11 0.68 -1.71 18.70
N GLN A 12 -0.61 -1.92 18.46
CA GLN A 12 -1.09 -2.63 17.29
C GLN A 12 -1.43 -1.62 16.19
N ALA A 13 -0.68 -1.64 15.08
CA ALA A 13 -1.02 -0.92 13.87
C ALA A 13 -1.94 -1.79 12.98
N GLN A 14 -3.01 -1.19 12.47
CA GLN A 14 -3.98 -1.80 11.58
C GLN A 14 -4.11 -0.91 10.34
N VAL A 15 -3.88 -1.46 9.16
CA VAL A 15 -4.09 -0.75 7.89
C VAL A 15 -5.24 -1.44 7.16
N ARG A 16 -6.30 -0.67 6.90
CA ARG A 16 -7.45 -1.09 6.10
C ARG A 16 -7.56 -0.17 4.89
N LEU A 17 -7.19 -0.63 3.71
CA LEU A 17 -7.24 0.17 2.49
C LEU A 17 -7.52 -0.74 1.28
N ASN A 18 -8.43 -0.33 0.40
CA ASN A 18 -8.70 -0.99 -0.89
C ASN A 18 -8.98 -2.51 -0.75
N GLY A 19 -9.72 -2.90 0.28
CA GLY A 19 -10.04 -4.31 0.58
C GLY A 19 -8.94 -5.08 1.32
N VAL A 20 -7.71 -4.54 1.39
CA VAL A 20 -6.60 -5.15 2.13
C VAL A 20 -6.70 -4.80 3.61
N LYS A 21 -6.65 -5.82 4.47
CA LYS A 21 -6.63 -5.69 5.93
C LYS A 21 -5.39 -6.37 6.50
N ILE A 22 -4.45 -5.55 6.96
CA ILE A 22 -3.19 -6.02 7.56
C ILE A 22 -3.02 -5.41 8.94
N CYS A 23 -2.45 -6.18 9.86
CA CYS A 23 -2.19 -5.73 11.22
C CYS A 23 -0.85 -6.26 11.73
N LYS A 24 -0.17 -5.44 12.52
CA LYS A 24 1.11 -5.81 13.15
C LYS A 24 1.26 -5.14 14.52
N THR A 25 1.90 -5.83 15.44
CA THR A 25 2.14 -5.34 16.81
C THR A 25 3.58 -4.90 16.99
N PHE A 26 3.78 -3.83 17.75
CA PHE A 26 5.06 -3.21 18.06
C PHE A 26 5.15 -2.89 19.55
N ASN A 27 6.37 -2.81 20.07
CA ASN A 27 6.62 -2.37 21.44
C ASN A 27 6.74 -0.84 21.51
N ASN A 28 7.08 -0.17 20.40
CA ASN A 28 7.27 1.28 20.33
C ASN A 28 6.21 1.95 19.43
N LEU A 29 5.67 3.09 19.86
CA LEU A 29 4.69 3.88 19.11
C LEU A 29 5.28 4.40 17.79
N LYS A 30 6.54 4.86 17.82
CA LYS A 30 7.22 5.42 16.64
C LYS A 30 7.30 4.40 15.51
N ASP A 31 7.64 3.16 15.83
CA ASP A 31 7.74 2.07 14.87
C ASP A 31 6.38 1.68 14.31
N ALA A 32 5.35 1.60 15.17
CA ALA A 32 3.97 1.36 14.73
C ALA A 32 3.49 2.41 13.73
N ARG A 33 3.81 3.69 13.98
CA ARG A 33 3.46 4.80 13.09
C ARG A 33 4.19 4.71 11.76
N ARG A 34 5.52 4.54 11.78
CA ARG A 34 6.34 4.45 10.57
C ARG A 34 5.91 3.26 9.70
N TRP A 35 5.69 2.10 10.31
CA TRP A 35 5.20 0.92 9.60
C TRP A 35 3.81 1.14 9.00
N SER A 36 2.89 1.73 9.76
CA SER A 36 1.52 1.97 9.28
C SER A 36 1.48 2.90 8.07
N ILE A 37 2.26 3.98 8.08
CA ILE A 37 2.37 4.93 6.97
C ILE A 37 3.03 4.25 5.75
N HIS A 38 4.14 3.54 5.96
CA HIS A 38 4.83 2.83 4.89
C HIS A 38 3.90 1.85 4.17
N GLN A 39 3.06 1.14 4.92
CA GLN A 39 2.15 0.17 4.35
C GLN A 39 0.96 0.80 3.63
N GLU A 40 0.47 1.94 4.12
CA GLU A 40 -0.56 2.71 3.42
C GLU A 40 -0.02 3.24 2.08
N ASN A 41 1.19 3.80 2.07
CA ASN A 41 1.87 4.24 0.85
C ASN A 41 2.12 3.08 -0.12
N LYS A 42 2.53 1.91 0.38
CA LYS A 42 2.76 0.72 -0.46
C LYS A 42 1.47 0.25 -1.14
N ILE A 43 0.34 0.26 -0.43
CA ILE A 43 -0.95 -0.14 -1.01
C ILE A 43 -1.42 0.92 -2.03
N ASN A 44 -1.26 2.20 -1.74
CA ASN A 44 -1.58 3.27 -2.68
C ASN A 44 -0.74 3.17 -3.96
N LEU A 45 0.57 3.02 -3.84
CA LEU A 45 1.47 2.88 -4.98
C LEU A 45 1.17 1.61 -5.79
N GLY A 46 0.89 0.49 -5.13
CA GLY A 46 0.47 -0.74 -5.80
C GLY A 46 -0.78 -0.53 -6.65
N ASN A 47 -1.77 0.17 -6.10
CA ASN A 47 -2.98 0.51 -6.83
C ASN A 47 -2.75 1.48 -7.99
N GLU A 48 -1.88 2.48 -7.82
CA GLU A 48 -1.50 3.40 -8.91
C GLU A 48 -0.81 2.67 -10.06
N LEU A 49 0.07 1.71 -9.75
CA LEU A 49 0.74 0.90 -10.76
C LEU A 49 -0.24 -0.06 -11.46
N GLU A 50 -1.18 -0.64 -10.73
CA GLU A 50 -2.24 -1.48 -11.32
C GLU A 50 -3.20 -0.69 -12.21
N THR A 51 -3.56 0.55 -11.84
CA THR A 51 -4.41 1.41 -12.68
C THR A 51 -3.66 1.90 -13.92
N LEU A 52 -2.38 2.26 -13.79
CA LEU A 52 -1.52 2.59 -14.93
C LEU A 52 -1.39 1.42 -15.91
N ASN A 53 -1.12 0.21 -15.42
CA ASN A 53 -1.01 -0.99 -16.26
C ASN A 53 -2.33 -1.36 -16.96
N LYS A 54 -3.50 -1.10 -16.36
CA LYS A 54 -4.79 -1.34 -17.02
C LYS A 54 -5.07 -0.39 -18.18
N SER A 55 -4.45 0.80 -18.17
CA SER A 55 -4.65 1.81 -19.21
C SER A 55 -3.82 1.56 -20.47
N LEU A 56 -2.84 0.66 -20.42
CA LEU A 56 -1.95 0.37 -21.54
C LEU A 56 -2.07 -1.09 -21.96
N SER A 57 -2.81 -1.34 -23.04
CA SER A 57 -2.83 -2.68 -23.66
C SER A 57 -1.46 -3.00 -24.25
N LEU A 58 -1.02 -4.26 -24.14
CA LEU A 58 0.21 -4.76 -24.79
C LEU A 58 0.22 -4.44 -26.29
N ALA A 59 -0.95 -4.50 -26.94
CA ALA A 59 -1.11 -4.15 -28.34
C ALA A 59 -0.81 -2.67 -28.61
N GLU A 60 -1.14 -1.79 -27.67
CA GLU A 60 -0.91 -0.34 -27.75
C GLU A 60 0.57 0.01 -27.55
N LEU A 61 1.24 -0.70 -26.64
CA LEU A 61 2.69 -0.61 -26.46
C LEU A 61 3.44 -1.04 -27.73
N LEU A 62 3.07 -2.18 -28.32
CA LEU A 62 3.66 -2.68 -29.56
C LEU A 62 3.47 -1.71 -30.73
N ARG A 63 2.28 -1.11 -30.87
CA ARG A 63 2.01 -0.09 -31.89
C ARG A 63 2.89 1.15 -31.74
N ARG A 64 3.23 1.56 -30.51
CA ARG A 64 4.15 2.68 -30.27
C ARG A 64 5.58 2.38 -30.71
N TYR A 65 6.06 1.17 -30.40
CA TYR A 65 7.42 0.76 -30.75
C TYR A 65 7.60 0.47 -32.24
N LEU A 66 6.57 -0.02 -32.93
CA LEU A 66 6.61 -0.26 -34.39
C LEU A 66 6.51 1.03 -35.22
N LYS A 67 6.14 2.16 -34.61
CA LYS A 67 6.03 3.47 -35.29
C LYS A 67 7.31 4.30 -35.24
N ASN A 68 8.31 3.85 -34.48
CA ASN A 68 9.68 4.37 -34.46
C ASN A 68 10.59 3.42 -35.24
#